data_AF-A0A7J3NTM4-F1
#
_entry.id   AF-A0A7J3NTM4-F1
#
_cell.length_a   1.000
_cell.length_b   1.000
_cell.length_c   1.000
_cell.angle_alpha   90.00
_cell.angle_beta   90.00
_cell.angle_gamma   90.00
#
_symmetry.space_group_name_H-M   'P 1'
#
loop_
_entity.id
_entity.type
_entity.pdbx_description
1 polymer ?
#
loop_
_entity_poly.entity_id
_entity_poly.type
_entity_poly.pdbx_seq_one_letter_code
_entity_poly.pdbx_strand_id
1 'polypeptide(L)'
;MYNAWKFFRYDGIINYIDETLELEALGCRVDWCNEQYIIVAKPQDPENLTWKNIKERGRIPIAIEVIRRLKVMVKDECIIIGVLRGPFSLLNDLDMKENRKNLLQRIINTELEICQAYCEAGADLILILEKRLPSDEETLYEYMKDLVPLRNVANFFEARLILSLKEMEMPQALNILQDSIDGMILGD
;
A
#
# COMPACT_ATOMS: atom_id res chain seq x y z
N MET A 1 -5.56 -30.88 -4.04
CA MET A 1 -4.99 -29.67 -4.64
C MET A 1 -3.78 -29.30 -3.79
N TYR A 2 -2.56 -29.37 -4.33
CA TYR A 2 -1.37 -29.00 -3.55
C TYR A 2 -1.27 -27.48 -3.49
N ASN A 3 -1.23 -26.91 -2.28
CA ASN A 3 -1.04 -25.48 -2.09
C ASN A 3 0.40 -25.12 -2.45
N ALA A 4 0.60 -24.19 -3.39
CA ALA A 4 1.93 -23.82 -3.90
C ALA A 4 2.90 -23.41 -2.77
N TRP A 5 2.43 -22.62 -1.79
CA TRP A 5 3.25 -22.18 -0.66
C TRP A 5 3.80 -23.34 0.19
N LYS A 6 3.01 -24.40 0.37
CA LYS A 6 3.44 -25.60 1.10
C LYS A 6 4.40 -26.47 0.28
N PHE A 7 4.19 -26.53 -1.04
CA PHE A 7 5.03 -27.29 -1.95
C PHE A 7 6.42 -26.65 -2.10
N PHE A 8 6.47 -25.34 -2.29
CA PHE A 8 7.71 -24.58 -2.46
C PHE A 8 8.31 -24.07 -1.15
N ARG A 9 7.62 -24.26 -0.02
CA ARG A 9 8.02 -23.80 1.32
C ARG A 9 8.32 -22.29 1.34
N TYR A 10 7.41 -21.50 0.78
CA TYR A 10 7.52 -20.05 0.84
C TYR A 10 7.38 -19.57 2.28
N ASP A 11 8.25 -18.63 2.68
CA ASP A 11 8.18 -18.01 4.00
C ASP A 11 7.01 -17.03 4.11
N GLY A 12 6.57 -16.46 2.97
CA GLY A 12 5.45 -15.52 2.90
C GLY A 12 4.55 -15.67 1.68
N ILE A 13 3.30 -15.23 1.85
CA ILE A 13 2.29 -15.15 0.79
C ILE A 13 1.89 -13.70 0.63
N ILE A 14 2.12 -13.17 -0.57
CA ILE A 14 1.53 -11.90 -1.00
C ILE A 14 0.23 -12.21 -1.72
N ASN A 15 -0.87 -11.65 -1.25
CA ASN A 15 -2.14 -11.72 -1.94
C ASN A 15 -2.52 -10.35 -2.51
N TYR A 16 -3.20 -10.37 -3.67
CA TYR A 16 -3.85 -9.18 -4.24
C TYR A 16 -2.89 -8.01 -4.52
N ILE A 17 -1.81 -8.28 -5.28
CA ILE A 17 -0.96 -7.22 -5.82
C ILE A 17 -1.68 -6.58 -7.00
N ASP A 18 -2.30 -5.43 -6.78
CA ASP A 18 -3.02 -4.67 -7.79
C ASP A 18 -2.82 -3.17 -7.57
N GLU A 19 -2.19 -2.47 -8.52
CA GLU A 19 -1.92 -1.03 -8.43
C GLU A 19 -3.18 -0.15 -8.57
N THR A 20 -4.34 -0.75 -8.88
CA THR A 20 -5.60 -0.02 -9.14
C THR A 20 -6.57 -0.03 -7.95
N LEU A 21 -6.27 -0.78 -6.88
CA LEU A 21 -7.21 -1.05 -5.80
C LEU A 21 -7.63 0.22 -5.05
N GLU A 22 -6.65 1.00 -4.63
CA GLU A 22 -6.86 2.24 -3.88
C GLU A 22 -7.40 3.34 -4.80
N LEU A 23 -6.95 3.39 -6.06
CA LEU A 23 -7.48 4.31 -7.07
C LEU A 23 -8.97 4.06 -7.33
N GLU A 24 -9.39 2.80 -7.44
CA GLU A 24 -10.80 2.42 -7.58
C GLU A 24 -11.61 2.88 -6.37
N ALA A 25 -11.12 2.61 -5.16
CA ALA A 25 -11.80 2.98 -3.94
C ALA A 25 -11.95 4.50 -3.79
N LEU A 26 -10.98 5.27 -4.29
CA LEU A 26 -11.04 6.73 -4.39
C LEU A 26 -12.01 7.24 -5.47
N GLY A 27 -12.58 6.37 -6.30
CA GLY A 27 -13.58 6.71 -7.31
C GLY A 27 -13.07 6.68 -8.76
N CYS A 28 -11.86 6.18 -9.02
CA CYS A 28 -11.42 5.92 -10.39
C CYS A 28 -12.20 4.74 -10.97
N ARG A 29 -12.50 4.81 -12.27
CA ARG A 29 -13.13 3.69 -12.99
C ARG A 29 -12.05 2.74 -13.49
N VAL A 30 -12.21 1.47 -13.15
CA VAL A 30 -11.30 0.39 -13.53
C VAL A 30 -11.99 -0.53 -14.52
N ASP A 31 -11.23 -1.06 -15.48
CA ASP A 31 -11.67 -2.09 -16.41
C ASP A 31 -10.67 -3.26 -16.42
N TRP A 32 -11.13 -4.45 -16.83
CA TRP A 32 -10.28 -5.64 -16.95
C TRP A 32 -9.86 -5.82 -18.40
N CYS A 33 -8.58 -5.61 -18.68
CA CYS A 33 -8.02 -5.67 -20.03
C CYS A 33 -6.64 -6.33 -20.02
N ASN A 34 -6.41 -7.29 -20.91
CA ASN A 34 -5.14 -8.03 -21.02
C ASN A 34 -4.68 -8.66 -19.70
N GLU A 35 -5.59 -9.36 -19.01
CA GLU A 35 -5.32 -10.07 -17.75
C GLU A 35 -4.88 -9.18 -16.58
N GLN A 36 -5.14 -7.87 -16.67
CA GLN A 36 -4.86 -6.91 -15.62
C GLN A 36 -5.97 -5.87 -15.52
N TYR A 37 -6.06 -5.25 -14.34
CA TYR A 37 -6.91 -4.09 -14.12
C TYR A 37 -6.23 -2.83 -14.63
N ILE A 38 -6.98 -1.99 -15.34
CA ILE A 38 -6.50 -0.71 -15.88
C ILE A 38 -7.43 0.43 -15.48
N ILE A 39 -6.85 1.60 -15.21
CA ILE A 39 -7.64 2.82 -14.96
C ILE A 39 -8.12 3.39 -16.29
N VAL A 40 -9.43 3.46 -16.49
CA VAL A 40 -10.07 3.98 -17.71
C VAL A 40 -10.72 5.35 -17.53
N ALA A 41 -10.93 5.81 -16.29
CA ALA A 41 -11.33 7.18 -15.99
C ALA A 41 -10.92 7.58 -14.57
N LYS A 42 -10.61 8.86 -14.38
CA LYS A 42 -10.24 9.46 -13.09
C LYS A 42 -11.13 10.68 -12.81
N PRO A 43 -11.54 10.91 -11.54
CA PRO A 43 -12.13 12.18 -11.14
C PRO A 43 -11.21 13.36 -11.49
N GLN A 44 -11.79 14.47 -11.97
CA GLN A 44 -11.01 15.62 -12.44
C GLN A 44 -10.62 16.59 -11.32
N ASP A 45 -11.29 16.49 -10.17
CA ASP A 45 -11.12 17.39 -9.03
C ASP A 45 -10.92 16.55 -7.76
N PRO A 46 -9.96 16.91 -6.88
CA PRO A 46 -9.79 16.28 -5.57
C PRO A 46 -11.06 16.15 -4.73
N GLU A 47 -12.00 17.08 -4.86
CA GLU A 47 -13.27 17.08 -4.11
C GLU A 47 -14.25 16.01 -4.61
N ASN A 48 -14.06 15.52 -5.84
CA ASN A 48 -14.83 14.40 -6.39
C ASN A 48 -14.24 13.03 -6.00
N LEU A 49 -13.07 13.00 -5.37
CA LEU A 49 -12.51 11.76 -4.83
C LEU A 49 -13.26 11.33 -3.57
N THR A 50 -13.28 10.03 -3.35
CA THR A 50 -14.00 9.42 -2.24
C THR A 50 -13.05 9.14 -1.09
N TRP A 51 -13.23 9.86 0.02
CA TRP A 51 -12.30 9.81 1.16
C TRP A 51 -12.85 9.12 2.41
N LYS A 52 -14.12 8.73 2.39
CA LYS A 52 -14.80 8.15 3.57
C LYS A 52 -15.08 6.67 3.37
N ASN A 53 -14.84 5.91 4.43
CA ASN A 53 -15.02 4.46 4.49
C ASN A 53 -14.27 3.76 3.37
N ILE A 54 -13.01 4.15 3.13
CA ILE A 54 -12.27 3.65 1.96
C ILE A 54 -12.16 2.13 1.98
N LYS A 55 -11.99 1.55 3.18
CA LYS A 55 -11.89 0.10 3.39
C LYS A 55 -13.14 -0.69 2.99
N GLU A 56 -14.27 0.00 2.77
CA GLU A 56 -15.56 -0.58 2.36
C GLU A 56 -15.81 -0.45 0.85
N ARG A 57 -14.89 0.14 0.09
CA ARG A 57 -15.10 0.54 -1.32
C ARG A 57 -14.26 -0.23 -2.32
N GLY A 58 -14.75 -0.22 -3.56
CA GLY A 58 -14.13 -0.92 -4.67
C GLY A 58 -13.88 -2.39 -4.31
N ARG A 59 -12.68 -2.87 -4.62
CA ARG A 59 -12.26 -4.24 -4.30
C ARG A 59 -11.49 -4.36 -2.97
N ILE A 60 -11.30 -3.30 -2.18
CA ILE A 60 -10.59 -3.37 -0.90
C ILE A 60 -11.22 -4.38 0.09
N PRO A 61 -12.55 -4.46 0.27
CA PRO A 61 -13.17 -5.47 1.12
C PRO A 61 -12.83 -6.91 0.72
N ILE A 62 -12.61 -7.14 -0.58
CA ILE A 62 -12.23 -8.46 -1.10
C ILE A 62 -10.80 -8.78 -0.69
N ALA A 63 -9.87 -7.82 -0.81
CA ALA A 63 -8.49 -8.00 -0.36
C ALA A 63 -8.41 -8.30 1.14
N ILE A 64 -9.18 -7.56 1.97
CA ILE A 64 -9.30 -7.80 3.43
C ILE A 64 -9.81 -9.22 3.70
N GLU A 65 -10.87 -9.65 3.02
CA GLU A 65 -11.44 -10.99 3.21
C GLU A 65 -10.48 -12.11 2.79
N VAL A 66 -9.68 -11.88 1.74
CA VAL A 66 -8.64 -12.84 1.32
C VAL A 66 -7.56 -12.98 2.39
N ILE A 67 -7.06 -11.87 2.96
CA ILE A 67 -6.09 -11.90 4.07
C ILE A 67 -6.67 -12.73 5.23
N ARG A 68 -7.92 -12.44 5.63
CA ARG A 68 -8.60 -13.14 6.73
C ARG A 68 -8.69 -14.65 6.49
N ARG A 69 -9.06 -15.07 5.28
CA ARG A 69 -9.15 -16.49 4.90
C ARG A 69 -7.78 -17.15 4.84
N LEU A 70 -6.77 -16.45 4.33
CA LEU A 70 -5.40 -16.95 4.29
C LEU A 70 -4.87 -17.16 5.71
N LYS A 71 -5.09 -16.23 6.65
CA LYS A 71 -4.60 -16.35 8.03
C LYS A 71 -5.20 -17.56 8.73
N VAL A 72 -6.49 -17.83 8.51
CA VAL A 72 -7.15 -19.05 9.02
C VAL A 72 -6.56 -20.31 8.39
N MET A 73 -6.21 -20.26 7.09
CA MET A 73 -5.69 -21.41 6.34
C MET A 73 -4.24 -21.77 6.70
N VAL A 74 -3.37 -20.77 6.81
CA VAL A 74 -1.92 -20.97 6.98
C VAL A 74 -1.46 -20.82 8.43
N LYS A 75 -2.25 -20.11 9.27
CA LYS A 75 -1.96 -19.82 10.67
C LYS A 75 -0.58 -19.15 10.83
N ASP A 76 0.36 -19.87 11.41
CA ASP A 76 1.72 -19.42 11.71
C ASP A 76 2.78 -20.15 10.85
N GLU A 77 2.35 -20.96 9.87
CA GLU A 77 3.26 -21.68 8.96
C GLU A 77 3.90 -20.75 7.90
N CYS A 78 3.31 -19.57 7.66
CA CYS A 78 3.72 -18.65 6.60
C CYS A 78 3.23 -17.23 6.93
N ILE A 79 4.05 -16.22 6.62
CA ILE A 79 3.64 -14.81 6.82
C ILE A 79 2.65 -14.38 5.74
N ILE A 80 1.66 -13.56 6.10
CA ILE A 80 0.73 -12.96 5.15
C ILE A 80 1.08 -11.50 4.97
N ILE A 81 1.23 -11.11 3.70
CA ILE A 81 1.67 -9.78 3.30
C ILE A 81 0.49 -9.04 2.68
N GLY A 82 0.00 -8.01 3.37
CA GLY A 82 -0.91 -7.02 2.81
C GLY A 82 -0.13 -6.00 1.99
N VAL A 83 -0.65 -5.59 0.84
CA VAL A 83 0.04 -4.70 -0.09
C VAL A 83 -0.72 -3.40 -0.22
N LEU A 84 -0.02 -2.29 0.01
CA LEU A 84 -0.51 -0.95 -0.21
C LEU A 84 0.25 -0.33 -1.38
N ARG A 85 -0.48 0.42 -2.21
CA ARG A 85 0.15 1.36 -3.12
C ARG A 85 0.85 2.46 -2.32
N GLY A 86 2.06 2.80 -2.73
CA GLY A 86 2.80 3.92 -2.14
C GLY A 86 2.01 5.22 -2.19
N PRO A 87 1.82 5.94 -1.07
CA PRO A 87 1.11 7.22 -1.07
C PRO A 87 1.61 8.23 -2.11
N PHE A 88 2.92 8.29 -2.34
CA PHE A 88 3.50 9.19 -3.34
C PHE A 88 3.24 8.69 -4.75
N SER A 89 3.33 7.38 -5.00
CA SER A 89 2.89 6.76 -6.25
C SER A 89 1.42 7.03 -6.53
N LEU A 90 0.54 6.88 -5.54
CA LEU A 90 -0.89 7.14 -5.68
C LEU A 90 -1.17 8.62 -6.01
N LEU A 91 -0.46 9.54 -5.35
CA LEU A 91 -0.51 10.98 -5.64
C LEU A 91 -0.11 11.28 -7.10
N ASN A 92 0.89 10.56 -7.62
CA ASN A 92 1.32 10.70 -9.01
C ASN A 92 0.31 10.08 -9.98
N ASP A 93 -0.24 8.92 -9.62
CA ASP A 93 -1.24 8.23 -10.43
C ASP A 93 -2.55 9.02 -10.54
N LEU A 94 -2.90 9.85 -9.55
CA LEU A 94 -4.05 10.77 -9.64
C LEU A 94 -3.81 11.98 -10.57
N ASP A 95 -2.54 12.35 -10.83
CA ASP A 95 -2.12 13.45 -11.71
C ASP A 95 -2.81 14.81 -11.41
N MET A 96 -3.08 15.09 -10.14
CA MET A 96 -3.67 16.35 -9.70
C MET A 96 -2.56 17.35 -9.34
N LYS A 97 -2.60 18.54 -9.96
CA LYS A 97 -1.56 19.57 -9.80
C LYS A 97 -1.79 20.49 -8.61
N GLU A 98 -3.04 20.74 -8.26
CA GLU A 98 -3.40 21.67 -7.19
C GLU A 98 -3.33 20.99 -5.82
N ASN A 99 -2.77 21.72 -4.84
CA ASN A 99 -2.76 21.34 -3.43
C ASN A 99 -2.19 19.93 -3.11
N ARG A 100 -1.14 19.53 -3.82
CA ARG A 100 -0.53 18.18 -3.71
C ARG A 100 -0.16 17.76 -2.28
N LYS A 101 0.30 18.69 -1.43
CA LYS A 101 0.62 18.40 -0.03
C LYS A 101 -0.62 17.99 0.77
N ASN A 102 -1.72 18.73 0.64
CA ASN A 102 -2.98 18.35 1.29
C ASN A 102 -3.53 17.04 0.73
N LEU A 103 -3.42 16.84 -0.58
CA LEU A 103 -3.85 15.61 -1.23
C LEU A 103 -3.05 14.40 -0.72
N LEU A 104 -1.73 14.53 -0.59
CA LEU A 104 -0.86 13.50 -0.02
C LEU A 104 -1.30 13.14 1.41
N GLN A 105 -1.58 14.12 2.25
CA GLN A 105 -2.05 13.86 3.62
C GLN A 105 -3.39 13.10 3.63
N ARG A 106 -4.33 13.44 2.73
CA ARG A 106 -5.61 12.71 2.59
C ARG A 106 -5.38 11.27 2.12
N ILE A 107 -4.45 11.06 1.20
CA ILE A 107 -4.03 9.72 0.77
C ILE A 107 -3.45 8.94 1.94
N ILE A 108 -2.52 9.51 2.71
CA ILE A 108 -1.91 8.81 3.86
C ILE A 108 -2.96 8.43 4.90
N ASN A 109 -3.94 9.30 5.16
CA ASN A 109 -5.07 8.97 6.04
C ASN A 109 -5.92 7.82 5.50
N THR A 110 -6.07 7.75 4.18
CA THR A 110 -6.77 6.66 3.49
C THR A 110 -5.98 5.35 3.62
N GLU A 111 -4.68 5.38 3.37
CA GLU A 111 -3.77 4.24 3.53
C GLU A 111 -3.74 3.76 4.99
N LEU A 112 -3.86 4.66 5.97
CA LEU A 112 -3.96 4.30 7.39
C LEU A 112 -5.18 3.44 7.69
N GLU A 113 -6.35 3.80 7.14
CA GLU A 113 -7.57 3.00 7.30
C GLU A 113 -7.44 1.61 6.68
N ILE A 114 -6.79 1.50 5.51
CA ILE A 114 -6.57 0.22 4.82
C ILE A 114 -5.53 -0.62 5.56
N CYS A 115 -4.41 -0.01 5.96
CA CYS A 115 -3.35 -0.63 6.75
C CYS A 115 -3.93 -1.26 8.02
N GLN A 116 -4.73 -0.49 8.76
CA GLN A 116 -5.41 -1.00 9.95
C GLN A 116 -6.32 -2.18 9.61
N ALA A 117 -7.13 -2.09 8.55
CA ALA A 117 -8.02 -3.17 8.15
C ALA A 117 -7.30 -4.46 7.72
N TYR A 118 -6.15 -4.34 7.04
CA TYR A 118 -5.30 -5.47 6.69
C TYR A 118 -4.69 -6.11 7.93
N CYS A 119 -4.20 -5.31 8.88
CA CYS A 119 -3.67 -5.81 10.15
C CYS A 119 -4.76 -6.52 10.96
N GLU A 120 -5.96 -5.93 11.08
CA GLU A 120 -7.13 -6.55 11.74
C GLU A 120 -7.54 -7.88 11.09
N ALA A 121 -7.35 -8.02 9.77
CA ALA A 121 -7.59 -9.25 9.05
C ALA A 121 -6.50 -10.33 9.26
N GLY A 122 -5.36 -9.97 9.85
CA GLY A 122 -4.26 -10.87 10.18
C GLY A 122 -3.08 -10.82 9.22
N ALA A 123 -2.83 -9.68 8.56
CA ALA A 123 -1.56 -9.46 7.88
C ALA A 123 -0.41 -9.37 8.89
N ASP A 124 0.67 -10.11 8.65
CA ASP A 124 1.89 -10.09 9.47
C ASP A 124 2.90 -9.04 8.96
N LEU A 125 2.70 -8.55 7.72
CA LEU A 125 3.54 -7.55 7.08
C LEU A 125 2.69 -6.68 6.15
N ILE A 126 2.96 -5.37 6.17
CA ILE A 126 2.39 -4.40 5.24
C ILE A 126 3.51 -3.93 4.30
N LEU A 127 3.33 -4.19 3.01
CA LEU A 127 4.28 -3.82 1.96
C LEU A 127 3.76 -2.58 1.22
N ILE A 128 4.45 -1.47 1.36
CA ILE A 128 4.21 -0.25 0.59
C ILE A 128 4.98 -0.36 -0.73
N LEU A 129 4.28 -0.34 -1.87
CA LEU A 129 4.89 -0.35 -3.20
C LEU A 129 5.01 1.06 -3.76
N GLU A 130 6.21 1.64 -3.66
CA GLU A 130 6.55 2.90 -4.32
C GLU A 130 7.27 2.66 -5.66
N LYS A 131 6.80 3.33 -6.71
CA LYS A 131 7.56 3.44 -7.97
C LYS A 131 8.75 4.37 -7.78
N ARG A 132 8.54 5.49 -7.10
CA ARG A 132 9.53 6.54 -6.86
C ARG A 132 9.27 7.26 -5.55
N LEU A 133 10.28 7.91 -5.00
CA LEU A 133 10.16 8.81 -3.85
C LEU A 133 10.13 10.29 -4.31
N PRO A 134 9.73 11.23 -3.43
CA PRO A 134 9.98 12.64 -3.66
C PRO A 134 11.47 12.89 -3.96
N SER A 135 11.75 13.71 -4.97
CA SER A 135 13.12 14.02 -5.40
C SER A 135 13.77 15.12 -4.56
N ASP A 136 12.96 16.02 -3.98
CA ASP A 136 13.46 17.07 -3.10
C ASP A 136 13.55 16.59 -1.65
N GLU A 137 14.63 16.97 -0.98
CA GLU A 137 14.97 16.46 0.36
C GLU A 137 13.93 16.86 1.43
N GLU A 138 13.39 18.07 1.34
CA GLU A 138 12.38 18.57 2.28
C GLU A 138 11.08 17.76 2.20
N THR A 139 10.51 17.59 1.00
CA THR A 139 9.30 16.77 0.81
C THR A 139 9.55 15.31 1.12
N LEU A 140 10.75 14.78 0.82
CA LEU A 140 11.11 13.42 1.19
C LEU A 140 11.11 13.25 2.71
N TYR A 141 11.70 14.18 3.45
CA TYR A 141 11.73 14.15 4.90
C TYR A 141 10.33 14.27 5.52
N GLU A 142 9.48 15.16 5.00
CA GLU A 142 8.07 15.26 5.41
C GLU A 142 7.32 13.97 5.12
N TYR A 143 7.45 13.44 3.91
CA TYR A 143 6.79 12.20 3.50
C TYR A 143 7.17 11.02 4.42
N MET A 144 8.44 10.91 4.79
CA MET A 144 8.88 9.86 5.72
C MET A 144 8.25 10.00 7.11
N LYS A 145 8.17 11.23 7.65
CA LYS A 145 7.45 11.46 8.91
C LYS A 145 5.98 11.06 8.82
N ASP A 146 5.36 11.29 7.67
CA ASP A 146 3.97 10.95 7.46
C ASP A 146 3.73 9.43 7.32
N LEU A 147 4.77 8.62 7.11
CA LEU A 147 4.70 7.16 7.17
C LEU A 147 4.78 6.60 8.60
N VAL A 148 5.27 7.36 9.57
CA VAL A 148 5.41 6.90 10.98
C VAL A 148 4.07 6.42 11.57
N PRO A 149 2.93 7.10 11.35
CA PRO A 149 1.63 6.58 11.77
C PRO A 149 1.30 5.19 11.19
N LEU A 150 1.63 4.92 9.92
CA LEU A 150 1.39 3.62 9.30
C LEU A 150 2.22 2.54 9.99
N ARG A 151 3.48 2.86 10.27
CA ARG A 151 4.39 1.98 11.00
C ARG A 151 3.87 1.69 12.41
N ASN A 152 3.37 2.70 13.10
CA ASN A 152 2.83 2.56 14.45
C ASN A 152 1.58 1.66 14.47
N VAL A 153 0.68 1.82 13.49
CA VAL A 153 -0.48 0.95 13.32
C VAL A 153 -0.03 -0.50 13.06
N ALA A 154 0.87 -0.73 12.10
CA ALA A 154 1.38 -2.06 11.81
C ALA A 154 1.98 -2.71 13.07
N ASN A 155 2.88 -2.00 13.76
CA ASN A 155 3.53 -2.50 14.98
C ASN A 155 2.55 -2.76 16.13
N PHE A 156 1.46 -2.00 16.25
CA PHE A 156 0.42 -2.26 17.26
C PHE A 156 -0.23 -3.63 17.07
N PHE A 157 -0.37 -4.10 15.82
CA PHE A 157 -0.86 -5.43 15.47
C PHE A 157 0.26 -6.47 15.31
N GLU A 158 1.48 -6.17 15.78
CA GLU A 158 2.67 -7.00 15.64
C GLU A 158 3.11 -7.26 14.18
N ALA A 159 2.56 -6.50 13.23
CA ALA A 159 2.95 -6.50 11.82
C ALA A 159 4.14 -5.57 11.57
N ARG A 160 4.88 -5.82 10.48
CA ARG A 160 6.00 -4.95 10.05
C ARG A 160 5.65 -4.12 8.83
N LEU A 161 6.08 -2.87 8.80
CA LEU A 161 5.94 -1.99 7.64
C LEU A 161 7.21 -2.00 6.79
N ILE A 162 7.12 -2.51 5.57
CA ILE A 162 8.23 -2.58 4.62
C ILE A 162 7.93 -1.69 3.42
N LEU A 163 8.92 -0.90 2.99
CA LEU A 163 8.85 -0.14 1.75
C LEU A 163 9.56 -0.89 0.63
N SER A 164 8.90 -1.11 -0.50
CA SER A 164 9.55 -1.55 -1.73
C SER A 164 9.62 -0.40 -2.73
N LEU A 165 10.82 -0.13 -3.23
CA LEU A 165 11.08 0.90 -4.23
C LEU A 165 11.51 0.25 -5.55
N LYS A 166 10.78 0.53 -6.63
CA LYS A 166 11.04 -0.09 -7.95
C LYS A 166 12.18 0.58 -8.73
N GLU A 167 12.28 1.90 -8.68
CA GLU A 167 13.31 2.66 -9.39
C GLU A 167 14.21 3.35 -8.37
N MET A 168 15.51 3.04 -8.37
CA MET A 168 16.46 3.66 -7.44
C MET A 168 17.39 4.64 -8.15
N GLU A 169 17.27 5.92 -7.78
CA GLU A 169 18.46 6.75 -7.58
C GLU A 169 18.69 6.77 -6.08
N MET A 170 19.87 6.33 -5.61
CA MET A 170 20.22 6.22 -4.20
C MET A 170 19.88 7.51 -3.44
N PRO A 171 18.79 7.54 -2.65
CA PRO A 171 18.46 8.74 -1.90
C PRO A 171 19.51 8.88 -0.81
N GLN A 172 20.05 10.07 -0.62
CA GLN A 172 20.89 10.43 0.53
C GLN A 172 20.17 10.19 1.88
N ALA A 173 18.87 9.89 1.82
CA ALA A 173 17.94 9.69 2.92
C ALA A 173 17.95 8.29 3.57
N LEU A 174 18.91 7.39 3.28
CA LEU A 174 18.93 6.05 3.90
C LEU A 174 18.90 6.11 5.45
N ASN A 175 19.51 7.15 6.02
CA ASN A 175 19.51 7.39 7.47
C ASN A 175 18.16 7.89 8.00
N ILE A 176 17.37 8.57 7.18
CA ILE A 176 16.03 9.09 7.53
C ILE A 176 14.99 7.96 7.52
N LEU A 177 15.20 6.95 6.68
CA LEU A 177 14.27 5.84 6.50
C LEU A 177 14.14 4.94 7.74
N GLN A 178 15.21 4.79 8.53
CA GLN A 178 15.25 3.83 9.65
C GLN A 178 14.19 4.09 10.73
N ASP A 179 13.78 5.34 10.89
CA ASP A 179 12.78 5.73 11.90
C ASP A 179 11.34 5.61 11.39
N SER A 180 11.14 5.50 10.08
CA SER A 180 9.80 5.60 9.46
C SER A 180 9.26 4.26 8.97
N ILE A 181 10.12 3.28 8.72
CA ILE A 181 9.77 1.93 8.23
C ILE A 181 10.64 0.88 8.97
N ASP A 182 10.19 -0.38 8.98
CA ASP A 182 10.93 -1.47 9.63
C ASP A 182 11.94 -2.15 8.68
N GLY A 183 11.85 -1.88 7.38
CA GLY A 183 12.78 -2.38 6.38
C GLY A 183 12.45 -1.89 4.97
N MET A 184 13.39 -2.07 4.04
CA MET A 184 13.27 -1.63 2.66
C MET A 184 13.71 -2.73 1.69
N ILE A 185 12.99 -2.87 0.58
CA ILE A 185 13.31 -3.74 -0.55
C ILE A 185 13.62 -2.84 -1.75
N LEU A 186 14.80 -3.01 -2.33
CA LEU A 186 15.23 -2.28 -3.51
C LEU A 186 15.05 -3.21 -4.72
N GLY A 187 14.31 -2.74 -5.73
CA GLY A 187 14.25 -3.40 -7.02
C GLY A 187 15.55 -3.19 -7.81
N ASP A 188 16.00 -4.22 -8.50
CA ASP A 188 17.04 -4.16 -9.53
C ASP A 188 16.48 -3.61 -10.85
#